data_AF-A0AA36F3S2-F1
#
_entry.id   AF-A0AA36F3S2-F1
#
_cell.length_a   1.000
_cell.length_b   1.000
_cell.length_c   1.000
_cell.angle_alpha   90.00
_cell.angle_beta   90.00
_cell.angle_gamma   90.00
#
_symmetry.space_group_name_H-M   'P 1'
#
loop_
_entity.id
_entity.type
_entity.pdbx_description
1 polymer ?
#
loop_
_entity_poly.entity_id
_entity_poly.type
_entity_poly.pdbx_seq_one_letter_code
_entity_poly.pdbx_strand_id
1 'polypeptide(L)'
;MKRKKWAKEMSEKSSSFWDRMVFSYEFRFALFSDSGCVWVWRLPNQEFDLKQLQPTVKHDGISVMVWGAVTSNGHSELIKCVGTINSEKYIKILKQGLLPVYSHNNITKNEFYSWKMGLHAT
;
A
#
# COMPACT_ATOMS: atom_id res chain seq x y z
N MET A 1 -14.09 18.29 -10.84
CA MET A 1 -13.50 16.99 -10.44
C MET A 1 -12.02 17.17 -10.08
N LYS A 2 -11.64 17.04 -8.80
CA LYS A 2 -10.24 17.21 -8.34
C LYS A 2 -9.26 16.23 -9.02
N ARG A 3 -9.66 14.97 -9.17
CA ARG A 3 -8.88 13.91 -9.85
C ARG A 3 -8.58 14.25 -11.32
N LYS A 4 -9.60 14.70 -12.08
CA LYS A 4 -9.44 15.09 -13.50
C LYS A 4 -8.46 16.25 -13.68
N LYS A 5 -8.50 17.24 -12.79
CA LYS A 5 -7.57 18.39 -12.81
C LYS A 5 -6.13 17.93 -12.56
N TRP A 6 -5.90 17.16 -11.49
CA TRP A 6 -4.59 16.62 -11.16
C TRP A 6 -4.02 15.74 -12.28
N ALA A 7 -4.82 14.84 -12.86
CA ALA A 7 -4.37 13.97 -13.95
C ALA A 7 -3.93 14.76 -15.18
N LYS A 8 -4.66 15.84 -15.52
CA LYS A 8 -4.27 16.73 -16.62
C LYS A 8 -2.92 17.41 -16.33
N GLU A 9 -2.76 17.98 -15.13
CA GLU A 9 -1.52 18.64 -14.71
C GLU A 9 -0.32 17.69 -14.67
N MET A 10 -0.52 16.44 -14.25
CA MET A 10 0.53 15.43 -14.20
C MET A 10 0.87 14.85 -15.57
N SER A 11 -0.09 14.78 -16.51
CA SER A 11 0.16 14.29 -17.86
C SER A 11 1.14 15.17 -18.66
N GLU A 12 1.30 16.43 -18.26
CA GLU A 12 2.21 17.40 -18.89
C GLU A 12 3.63 17.33 -18.31
N LYS A 13 3.89 16.49 -17.29
CA LYS A 13 5.20 16.37 -16.64
C LYS A 13 6.16 15.48 -17.44
N SER A 14 7.43 15.88 -17.48
CA SER A 14 8.49 15.14 -18.17
C SER A 14 8.93 13.91 -17.38
N SER A 15 9.62 12.96 -18.03
CA SER A 15 10.19 11.79 -17.35
C SER A 15 11.11 12.17 -16.19
N SER A 16 11.96 13.19 -16.38
CA SER A 16 12.85 13.69 -15.32
C SER A 16 12.13 14.19 -14.07
N PHE A 17 10.86 14.60 -14.18
CA PHE A 17 10.05 14.94 -13.01
C PHE A 17 9.69 13.67 -12.25
N TRP A 18 9.22 12.63 -12.95
CA TRP A 18 8.87 11.33 -12.38
C TRP A 18 10.07 10.60 -11.77
N ASP A 19 11.27 10.76 -12.36
CA ASP A 19 12.51 10.16 -11.84
C ASP A 19 12.90 10.68 -10.44
N ARG A 20 12.36 11.84 -10.04
CA ARG A 20 12.61 12.45 -8.74
C ARG A 20 11.46 12.23 -7.75
N MET A 21 10.41 11.53 -8.16
CA MET A 21 9.25 11.27 -7.32
C MET A 21 9.49 10.08 -6.40
N VAL A 22 9.06 10.23 -5.15
CA VAL A 22 8.91 9.11 -4.21
C VAL A 22 7.43 8.84 -3.98
N PHE A 23 7.00 7.61 -4.25
CA PHE A 23 5.64 7.15 -3.96
C PHE A 23 5.66 6.29 -2.70
N SER A 24 5.00 6.71 -1.64
CA SER A 24 4.87 5.93 -0.39
C SER A 24 3.45 5.47 -0.16
N TYR A 25 3.29 4.32 0.49
CA TYR A 25 1.97 3.79 0.84
C TYR A 25 2.03 2.88 2.08
N GLU A 26 0.93 2.83 2.82
CA GLU A 26 0.67 1.83 3.87
C GLU A 26 -0.22 0.71 3.33
N PHE A 27 0.27 -0.52 3.37
CA PHE A 27 -0.49 -1.68 2.94
C PHE A 27 -0.58 -2.73 4.04
N ARG A 28 -1.65 -3.52 3.98
CA ARG A 28 -1.93 -4.62 4.91
C ARG A 28 -1.73 -5.94 4.18
N PHE A 29 -0.84 -6.78 4.69
CA PHE A 29 -0.78 -8.19 4.33
C PHE A 29 -1.61 -8.99 5.32
N ALA A 30 -2.67 -9.64 4.86
CA ALA A 30 -3.46 -10.56 5.66
C ALA A 30 -3.11 -12.00 5.29
N LEU A 31 -2.88 -12.85 6.29
CA LEU A 31 -2.64 -14.29 6.10
C LEU A 31 -3.88 -14.98 5.50
N PHE A 32 -5.06 -14.50 5.92
CA PHE A 32 -6.33 -14.93 5.38
C PHE A 32 -6.86 -13.81 4.49
N SER A 33 -7.20 -14.17 3.26
CA SER A 33 -7.74 -13.26 2.26
C SER A 33 -9.03 -12.61 2.77
N ASP A 34 -9.07 -11.29 2.69
CA ASP A 34 -10.26 -10.46 2.89
C ASP A 34 -11.11 -10.34 1.62
N SER A 35 -10.53 -10.66 0.45
CA SER A 35 -11.17 -10.46 -0.86
C SER A 35 -12.40 -11.32 -1.10
N GLY A 36 -12.71 -12.28 -0.22
CA GLY A 36 -13.89 -13.15 -0.29
C GLY A 36 -13.99 -14.03 -1.55
N CYS A 37 -13.06 -13.87 -2.50
CA CYS A 37 -13.08 -14.51 -3.80
C CYS A 37 -12.01 -15.58 -3.84
N VAL A 38 -12.46 -16.83 -3.87
CA VAL A 38 -11.62 -18.01 -3.90
C VAL A 38 -12.02 -18.76 -5.15
N TRP A 39 -11.05 -19.02 -6.01
CA TRP A 39 -11.27 -19.82 -7.21
C TRP A 39 -11.27 -21.29 -6.81
N VAL A 40 -12.38 -21.98 -7.05
CA VAL A 40 -12.54 -23.42 -6.79
C VAL A 40 -12.91 -24.14 -8.08
N TRP A 41 -12.36 -25.33 -8.28
CA TRP A 41 -12.78 -26.25 -9.34
C TRP A 41 -13.80 -27.22 -8.76
N ARG A 42 -14.98 -27.31 -9.38
CA ARG A 42 -16.06 -28.21 -8.93
C ARG A 42 -16.88 -28.78 -10.06
N LEU A 43 -17.45 -29.96 -9.82
CA LEU A 43 -18.47 -30.55 -10.69
C LEU A 43 -19.82 -29.87 -10.47
N PRO A 44 -20.77 -29.98 -11.42
CA PRO A 44 -22.13 -29.47 -11.23
C PRO A 44 -22.80 -30.03 -9.97
N ASN A 45 -23.58 -29.21 -9.26
CA ASN A 45 -24.35 -29.57 -8.05
C ASN A 45 -23.52 -29.89 -6.80
N GLN A 46 -22.25 -29.47 -6.74
CA GLN A 46 -21.40 -29.65 -5.55
C GLN A 46 -21.15 -28.34 -4.79
N GLU A 47 -21.89 -27.27 -5.11
CA GLU A 47 -21.59 -25.91 -4.64
C GLU A 47 -21.53 -25.75 -3.12
N PHE A 48 -22.23 -26.62 -2.38
CA PHE A 48 -22.33 -26.62 -0.92
C PHE A 48 -21.66 -27.82 -0.25
N ASP A 49 -20.87 -28.62 -0.98
CA ASP A 49 -20.03 -29.64 -0.33
C ASP A 49 -19.02 -28.94 0.57
N LEU A 50 -18.91 -29.39 1.83
CA LEU A 50 -17.94 -28.86 2.80
C LEU A 50 -16.50 -28.91 2.28
N LYS A 51 -16.19 -29.85 1.37
CA LYS A 51 -14.87 -29.92 0.69
C LYS A 51 -14.62 -28.80 -0.31
N GLN A 52 -15.68 -28.12 -0.75
CA GLN A 52 -15.66 -27.04 -1.75
C GLN A 52 -15.93 -25.66 -1.16
N LEU A 53 -16.25 -25.59 0.13
CA LEU A 53 -16.44 -24.35 0.87
C LEU A 53 -15.13 -23.92 1.53
N GLN A 54 -14.78 -22.64 1.42
CA GLN A 54 -13.69 -22.07 2.20
C GLN A 54 -14.19 -21.74 3.62
N PRO A 55 -13.56 -22.27 4.68
CA PRO A 55 -13.86 -21.86 6.04
C PRO A 55 -13.62 -20.36 6.24
N THR A 56 -14.54 -19.69 6.91
CA THR A 56 -14.36 -18.30 7.34
C THR A 56 -13.77 -18.25 8.74
N VAL A 57 -12.88 -17.30 8.98
CA VAL A 57 -12.33 -17.03 10.32
C VAL A 57 -13.21 -15.98 11.00
N LYS A 58 -13.67 -16.24 12.23
CA LYS A 58 -14.60 -15.34 12.96
C LYS A 58 -13.98 -14.01 13.43
N HIS A 59 -12.67 -13.85 13.31
CA HIS A 59 -11.94 -12.64 13.72
C HIS A 59 -11.08 -12.15 12.57
N ASP A 60 -10.76 -10.85 12.57
CA ASP A 60 -9.71 -10.27 11.73
C ASP A 60 -8.47 -11.14 11.88
N GLY A 61 -8.20 -11.96 10.86
CA GLY A 61 -7.12 -12.93 10.91
C GLY A 61 -5.77 -12.27 11.16
N ILE A 62 -4.71 -13.09 11.23
CA ILE A 62 -3.35 -12.56 11.39
C ILE A 62 -3.04 -11.66 10.19
N SER A 63 -2.74 -10.39 10.47
CA SER A 63 -2.35 -9.42 9.45
C SER A 63 -1.20 -8.55 9.94
N VAL A 64 -0.42 -8.06 8.99
CA VAL A 64 0.69 -7.13 9.23
C VAL A 64 0.47 -5.92 8.35
N MET A 65 0.35 -4.76 8.98
CA MET A 65 0.43 -3.49 8.27
C MET A 65 1.90 -3.10 8.15
N VAL A 66 2.30 -2.64 6.96
CA VAL A 66 3.63 -2.12 6.73
C VAL A 66 3.56 -0.85 5.89
N TRP A 67 4.59 -0.04 5.98
CA TRP A 67 4.83 1.12 5.14
C TRP A 67 5.98 0.81 4.20
N GLY A 68 5.88 1.29 2.96
CA GLY A 68 6.97 1.24 2.00
C GLY A 68 6.90 2.40 1.03
N ALA A 69 7.98 2.61 0.29
CA ALA A 69 8.07 3.58 -0.79
C ALA A 69 8.83 3.02 -1.99
N VAL A 70 8.51 3.55 -3.18
CA VAL A 70 9.17 3.23 -4.44
C VAL A 70 9.57 4.52 -5.16
N THR A 71 10.67 4.45 -5.89
CA THR A 71 11.20 5.49 -6.78
C THR A 71 11.49 4.87 -8.14
N SER A 72 11.84 5.68 -9.14
CA SER A 72 12.31 5.15 -10.44
C SER A 72 13.58 4.30 -10.30
N ASN A 73 14.39 4.57 -9.27
CA ASN A 73 15.71 3.99 -9.06
C ASN A 73 15.73 2.87 -8.01
N GLY A 74 14.58 2.53 -7.41
CA GLY A 74 14.51 1.45 -6.42
C GLY A 74 13.34 1.58 -5.44
N HIS A 75 13.55 1.12 -4.21
CA HIS A 75 12.53 1.07 -3.17
C HIS A 75 13.12 1.35 -1.79
N SER A 76 12.26 1.68 -0.83
CA SER A 76 12.62 1.72 0.59
C SER A 76 12.68 0.31 1.18
N GLU A 77 13.19 0.21 2.40
CA GLU A 77 12.87 -0.93 3.26
C GLU A 77 11.38 -0.90 3.64
N LEU A 78 10.83 -2.10 3.90
CA LEU A 78 9.47 -2.22 4.44
C LEU A 78 9.50 -2.06 5.96
N ILE A 79 8.73 -1.11 6.47
CA ILE A 79 8.66 -0.81 7.90
C ILE A 79 7.37 -1.37 8.47
N LYS A 80 7.48 -2.25 9.46
CA LYS A 80 6.30 -2.78 10.15
C LYS A 80 5.59 -1.68 10.95
N CYS A 81 4.31 -1.51 10.67
CA CYS A 81 3.41 -0.57 11.34
C CYS A 81 2.76 -1.26 12.54
N VAL A 82 3.19 -0.91 13.76
CA VAL A 82 2.69 -1.57 14.98
C VAL A 82 1.56 -0.79 15.64
N GLY A 83 0.39 -1.44 15.68
CA GLY A 83 -0.84 -0.89 16.24
C GLY A 83 -1.37 0.31 15.44
N THR A 84 -2.20 1.13 16.06
CA THR A 84 -2.71 2.35 15.43
C THR A 84 -1.56 3.34 15.16
N ILE A 85 -1.46 3.78 13.90
CA ILE A 85 -0.52 4.83 13.49
C ILE A 85 -1.12 6.19 13.81
N ASN A 86 -0.49 6.90 14.74
CA ASN A 86 -0.71 8.33 14.96
C ASN A 86 0.38 9.15 14.24
N SER A 87 0.26 10.48 14.29
CA SER A 87 1.20 11.40 13.64
C SER A 87 2.65 11.19 14.09
N GLU A 88 2.90 11.02 15.39
CA GLU A 88 4.26 10.82 15.93
C GLU A 88 4.90 9.52 15.44
N LYS A 89 4.15 8.41 15.45
CA LYS A 89 4.62 7.14 14.88
C LYS A 89 4.88 7.27 13.39
N TYR A 90 4.02 7.99 12.67
CA TYR A 90 4.22 8.22 11.24
C TYR A 90 5.50 9.01 10.96
N ILE A 91 5.79 10.06 11.75
CA ILE A 91 7.07 10.80 11.65
C ILE A 91 8.26 9.86 11.86
N LYS A 92 8.19 8.93 12.81
CA LYS A 92 9.25 7.92 13.03
C LYS A 92 9.41 7.00 11.81
N ILE A 93 8.31 6.52 11.22
CA ILE A 93 8.31 5.71 10.00
C ILE A 93 8.98 6.47 8.85
N LEU A 94 8.62 7.73 8.63
CA LEU A 94 9.24 8.56 7.58
C LEU A 94 10.74 8.79 7.85
N LYS A 95 11.14 9.03 9.10
CA LYS A 95 12.57 9.17 9.44
C LYS A 95 13.35 7.90 9.14
N GLN A 96 12.77 6.74 9.42
CA GLN A 96 13.41 5.44 9.21
C GLN A 96 13.43 5.06 7.72
N GLY A 97 12.33 5.24 6.99
CA GLY A 97 12.17 4.67 5.65
C GLY A 97 12.36 5.66 4.51
N LEU A 98 11.95 6.91 4.70
CA LEU A 98 11.94 7.91 3.63
C LEU A 98 13.27 8.68 3.55
N LEU A 99 13.88 9.04 4.68
CA LEU A 99 15.16 9.77 4.68
C LEU A 99 16.30 8.99 3.98
N PRO A 100 16.45 7.67 4.19
CA PRO A 100 17.44 6.91 3.44
C PRO A 100 17.18 6.95 1.93
N VAL A 101 15.92 6.86 1.49
CA VAL A 101 15.56 6.92 0.06
C VAL A 101 15.99 8.25 -0.56
N TYR A 102 15.79 9.38 0.12
CA TYR A 102 16.28 10.67 -0.37
C TYR A 102 17.80 10.69 -0.54
N SER A 103 18.53 10.22 0.47
CA SER A 103 20.00 10.21 0.44
C SER A 103 20.58 9.32 -0.66
N HIS A 104 20.01 8.12 -0.86
CA HIS A 104 20.51 7.18 -1.87
C HIS A 104 20.22 7.63 -3.31
N ASN A 105 19.11 8.38 -3.50
CA ASN A 105 18.65 8.76 -4.84
C ASN A 105 18.97 10.22 -5.21
N ASN A 106 19.69 10.96 -4.36
CA ASN A 106 19.97 12.40 -4.52
C ASN A 106 18.70 13.24 -4.77
N ILE A 107 17.56 12.82 -4.22
CA ILE A 107 16.27 13.51 -4.38
C ILE A 107 16.19 14.64 -3.34
N THR A 108 15.71 15.81 -3.75
CA THR A 108 15.57 16.96 -2.84
C THR A 108 14.26 16.88 -2.04
N LYS A 109 14.24 17.45 -0.82
CA LYS A 109 13.08 17.41 0.10
C LYS A 109 11.76 17.95 -0.48
N ASN A 110 11.81 18.70 -1.59
CA ASN A 110 10.62 19.31 -2.22
C ASN A 110 9.93 18.40 -3.24
N GLU A 111 10.39 17.16 -3.41
CA GLU A 111 9.93 16.24 -4.46
C GLU A 111 9.15 15.03 -3.88
N PHE A 112 8.32 15.29 -2.87
CA PHE A 112 7.54 14.26 -2.16
C PHE A 112 6.05 14.33 -2.49
N TYR A 113 5.47 13.21 -2.94
CA TYR A 113 4.03 13.06 -3.04
C TYR A 113 3.58 11.88 -2.17
N SER A 114 3.04 12.20 -0.99
CA SER A 114 2.32 11.23 -0.17
C SER A 114 0.84 11.29 -0.51
N TRP A 115 0.30 10.17 -0.99
CA TRP A 115 -1.14 10.01 -1.16
C TRP A 115 -1.68 9.15 -0.03
N LYS A 116 -2.50 9.75 0.84
CA LYS A 116 -3.33 8.98 1.75
C LYS A 116 -4.63 8.68 1.02
N MET A 117 -4.81 7.44 0.56
CA MET A 117 -6.18 6.99 0.27
C MET A 117 -6.92 7.00 1.60
N GLY A 118 -8.07 7.68 1.66
CA GLY A 118 -8.96 7.59 2.79
C GLY A 118 -9.44 6.16 2.91
N LEU A 119 -8.73 5.34 3.69
CA LEU A 119 -9.25 4.08 4.16
C LEU A 119 -10.41 4.44 5.07
N HIS A 120 -11.63 4.28 4.55
CA HIS A 120 -12.75 3.96 5.42
C HIS A 120 -12.34 2.68 6.14
N ALA A 121 -11.95 2.82 7.41
CA ALA A 121 -12.00 1.72 8.34
C ALA A 121 -13.46 1.27 8.38
N THR A 122 -13.76 0.16 7.73
CA THR A 122 -14.94 -0.65 8.02
C THR A 122 -14.65 -1.48 9.25
#